data_AF-B4HCF1-F1
#
_entry.id   AF-B4HCF1-F1
#
_cell.length_a   1.000
_cell.length_b   1.000
_cell.length_c   1.000
_cell.angle_alpha   90.00
_cell.angle_beta   90.00
_cell.angle_gamma   90.00
#
_symmetry.space_group_name_H-M   'P 1'
#
loop_
_entity.id
_entity.type
_entity.pdbx_description
1 polymer ?
#
loop_
_entity_poly.entity_id
_entity_poly.type
_entity_poly.pdbx_seq_one_letter_code
_entity_poly.pdbx_strand_id
1 'polypeptide(L)'
;MMDDSLRNYLGVQGERRQWFSGLKVDPPGSLPSRQISGVGKPIHHAMRKVYSVSNLSLPMKTLRRRDVQSVNKDASLPMRPYSKAVPNILIGLDHGHLGLNLRSRRFARQAPYAAATELGWVVFGPISGQTCLHHGLVS
;
A
#
# COMPACT_ATOMS: atom_id res chain seq x y z
N MET A 1 14.30 5.49 -2.29
CA MET A 1 15.25 6.11 -1.35
C MET A 1 16.63 6.00 -1.96
N MET A 2 17.49 6.95 -1.66
CA MET A 2 18.85 7.02 -2.17
C MET A 2 19.69 7.63 -1.05
N ASP A 3 20.83 7.01 -0.75
CA ASP A 3 21.77 7.56 0.23
C ASP A 3 22.24 8.96 -0.20
N ASP A 4 22.49 9.84 0.77
CA ASP A 4 22.99 11.19 0.47
C ASP A 4 24.36 11.14 -0.23
N SER A 5 25.18 10.12 0.06
CA SER A 5 26.42 9.88 -0.67
C SER A 5 26.16 9.59 -2.15
N LEU A 6 25.17 8.75 -2.46
CA LEU A 6 24.76 8.43 -3.82
C LEU A 6 24.07 9.62 -4.50
N ARG A 7 23.27 10.40 -3.76
CA ARG A 7 22.65 11.63 -4.24
C ARG A 7 23.69 12.65 -4.69
N ASN A 8 24.70 12.87 -3.84
CA ASN A 8 25.79 13.79 -4.11
C ASN A 8 26.64 13.29 -5.28
N TYR A 9 26.94 11.99 -5.34
CA TYR A 9 27.64 11.37 -6.48
C TYR A 9 26.89 11.58 -7.81
N LEU A 10 25.56 11.45 -7.80
CA LEU A 10 24.72 11.62 -8.98
C LEU A 10 24.36 13.09 -9.28
N GLY A 11 24.78 14.04 -8.44
CA GLY A 11 24.50 15.47 -8.63
C GLY A 11 23.01 15.84 -8.55
N VAL A 12 22.18 15.03 -7.89
CA VAL A 12 20.71 15.22 -7.86
C VAL A 12 20.30 16.05 -6.66
N GLN A 13 19.53 17.12 -6.84
CA GLN A 13 18.91 17.86 -5.74
C GLN A 13 17.45 17.42 -5.54
N GLY A 14 17.00 17.32 -4.28
CA GLY A 14 15.61 16.96 -3.96
C GLY A 14 15.23 17.23 -2.51
N GLU A 15 13.94 17.46 -2.28
CA GLU A 15 13.38 17.68 -0.94
C GLU A 15 13.36 16.40 -0.09
N ARG A 16 13.71 16.54 1.18
CA ARG A 16 13.63 15.47 2.18
C ARG A 16 12.16 15.21 2.51
N ARG A 17 11.66 14.02 2.17
CA ARG A 17 10.32 13.57 2.56
C ARG A 17 10.42 12.44 3.57
N GLN A 18 9.70 12.58 4.69
CA GLN A 18 9.70 11.63 5.79
C GLN A 18 8.74 10.48 5.46
N TRP A 19 9.26 9.25 5.47
CA TRP A 19 8.48 8.02 5.46
C TRP A 19 8.41 7.48 6.89
N PHE A 20 7.31 6.82 7.27
CA PHE A 20 7.00 6.30 8.62
C PHE A 20 8.22 6.07 9.51
N SER A 21 8.67 7.12 10.17
CA SER A 21 9.79 7.08 11.08
C SER A 21 9.22 6.91 12.47
N GLY A 22 9.43 5.74 13.05
CA GLY A 22 9.23 5.54 14.49
C GLY A 22 7.86 5.03 14.89
N LEU A 23 7.38 3.93 14.28
CA LEU A 23 6.42 3.09 14.97
C LEU A 23 7.11 2.54 16.24
N LYS A 24 6.94 3.24 17.37
CA LYS A 24 7.12 2.64 18.69
C LYS A 24 5.96 1.67 18.84
N VAL A 25 6.26 0.40 18.60
CA VAL A 25 5.33 -0.70 18.81
C VAL A 25 5.54 -1.16 20.24
N ASP A 26 4.51 -1.07 21.08
CA ASP A 26 4.46 -1.81 22.34
C ASP A 26 4.80 -3.28 22.05
N PRO A 27 5.52 -4.00 22.93
CA PRO A 27 5.95 -5.38 22.65
C PRO A 27 4.77 -6.20 22.14
N PRO A 28 4.86 -6.72 20.90
CA PRO A 28 3.69 -7.29 20.26
C PRO A 28 3.24 -8.56 20.97
N GLY A 29 1.94 -8.68 21.22
CA GLY A 29 1.34 -9.93 21.66
C GLY A 29 1.32 -10.91 20.49
N SER A 30 1.99 -12.07 20.65
CA SER A 30 1.91 -13.16 19.68
C SER A 30 0.50 -13.75 19.67
N LEU A 31 -0.07 -13.91 18.47
CA LEU A 31 -1.38 -14.51 18.27
C LEU A 31 -1.26 -15.88 17.58
N PRO A 32 -2.24 -16.77 17.78
CA PRO A 32 -2.42 -17.96 16.96
C PRO A 32 -2.55 -17.58 15.47
N SER A 33 -2.36 -18.57 14.60
CA SER A 33 -2.54 -18.35 13.17
C SER A 33 -3.95 -17.81 12.85
N ARG A 34 -4.02 -16.91 11.88
CA ARG A 34 -5.27 -16.30 11.40
C ARG A 34 -5.43 -16.57 9.92
N GLN A 35 -6.66 -16.55 9.43
CA GLN A 35 -6.97 -16.63 8.01
C GLN A 35 -7.37 -15.24 7.52
N ILE A 36 -6.85 -14.83 6.37
CA ILE A 36 -7.25 -13.59 5.70
C ILE A 36 -7.62 -13.87 4.25
N SER A 37 -8.45 -13.04 3.64
CA SER A 37 -8.74 -13.09 2.22
C SER A 37 -8.94 -11.69 1.66
N GLY A 38 -8.80 -11.55 0.34
CA GLY A 38 -9.22 -10.33 -0.33
C GLY A 38 -10.74 -10.22 -0.40
N VAL A 39 -11.27 -8.99 -0.42
CA VAL A 39 -12.71 -8.76 -0.60
C VAL A 39 -13.23 -9.51 -1.84
N GLY A 40 -14.19 -10.40 -1.63
CA GLY A 40 -14.82 -11.18 -2.71
C GLY A 40 -13.94 -12.28 -3.33
N LYS A 41 -12.81 -12.62 -2.69
CA LYS A 41 -11.97 -13.75 -3.09
C LYS A 41 -12.38 -15.01 -2.32
N PRO A 42 -12.44 -16.18 -2.98
CA PRO A 42 -12.78 -17.43 -2.31
C PRO A 42 -11.58 -18.06 -1.59
N ILE A 43 -10.36 -17.62 -1.89
CA ILE A 43 -9.13 -18.17 -1.33
C ILE A 43 -8.81 -17.45 -0.02
N HIS A 44 -8.55 -18.25 1.01
CA HIS A 44 -8.09 -17.79 2.32
C HIS A 44 -6.62 -18.17 2.52
N HIS A 45 -5.85 -17.26 3.11
CA HIS A 45 -4.42 -17.38 3.32
C HIS A 45 -4.12 -17.45 4.82
N ALA A 46 -3.34 -18.47 5.21
CA ALA A 46 -2.93 -18.67 6.58
C ALA A 46 -1.79 -17.72 6.97
N MET A 47 -2.08 -16.82 7.90
CA MET A 47 -1.11 -15.93 8.53
C MET A 47 -0.51 -16.63 9.76
N ARG A 48 0.81 -16.84 9.76
CA ARG A 48 1.61 -17.36 10.89
C ARG A 48 2.47 -16.22 11.47
N LYS A 49 2.96 -16.35 12.70
CA LYS A 49 3.71 -15.26 13.37
C LYS A 49 2.93 -13.95 13.35
N VAL A 50 1.66 -14.03 13.76
CA VAL A 50 0.78 -12.86 13.79
C VAL A 50 1.03 -12.12 15.09
N TYR A 51 1.17 -10.81 14.99
CA TYR A 51 1.45 -9.93 16.10
C TYR A 51 0.31 -8.93 16.25
N SER A 52 -0.09 -8.70 17.49
CA SER A 52 -1.05 -7.65 17.84
C SER A 52 -0.33 -6.49 18.52
N VAL A 53 -0.80 -5.28 18.23
CA VAL A 53 -0.32 -4.04 18.83
C VAL A 53 -1.54 -3.23 19.25
N SER A 54 -1.40 -2.44 20.32
CA SER A 54 -2.47 -1.58 20.85
C SER A 54 -2.93 -0.54 19.83
N ASN A 55 -1.99 0.00 19.05
CA ASN A 55 -2.27 0.99 18.01
C ASN A 55 -1.22 0.95 16.89
N LEU A 56 -1.65 0.57 15.68
CA LEU A 56 -0.79 0.50 14.49
C LEU A 56 -0.49 1.88 13.88
N SER A 57 -1.24 2.92 14.25
CA SER A 57 -1.08 4.31 13.81
C SER A 57 -0.88 4.49 12.30
N LEU A 58 -1.59 3.69 11.49
CA LEU A 58 -1.54 3.81 10.03
C LEU A 58 -2.34 5.03 9.56
N PRO A 59 -1.88 5.73 8.51
CA PRO A 59 -2.53 6.94 8.09
C PRO A 59 -3.80 6.63 7.32
N MET A 60 -4.82 7.44 7.58
CA MET A 60 -6.06 7.45 6.82
C MET A 60 -5.81 7.69 5.33
N LYS A 61 -6.51 6.95 4.48
CA LYS A 61 -6.39 6.98 3.01
C LYS A 61 -7.73 7.17 2.32
N THR A 62 -7.68 7.79 1.14
CA THR A 62 -8.81 7.96 0.22
C THR A 62 -8.31 7.69 -1.19
N LEU A 63 -9.11 6.97 -1.98
CA LEU A 63 -8.88 6.76 -3.41
C LEU A 63 -10.19 7.01 -4.15
N ARG A 64 -10.21 8.00 -5.04
CA ARG A 64 -11.36 8.40 -5.87
C ARG A 64 -11.08 8.04 -7.32
N ARG A 65 -12.14 7.81 -8.11
CA ARG A 65 -11.98 7.56 -9.57
C ARG A 65 -11.26 8.70 -10.29
N ARG A 66 -11.57 9.95 -9.89
CA ARG A 66 -10.95 11.15 -10.48
C ARG A 66 -9.44 11.21 -10.30
N ASP A 67 -8.90 10.54 -9.28
CA ASP A 67 -7.48 10.53 -8.96
C ASP A 67 -6.65 9.81 -10.04
N VAL A 68 -7.27 8.90 -10.80
CA VAL A 68 -6.66 8.26 -11.98
C VAL A 68 -7.15 8.85 -13.30
N GLN A 69 -8.42 9.29 -13.34
CA GLN A 69 -9.01 9.90 -14.55
C GLN A 69 -8.40 11.26 -14.90
N SER A 70 -7.88 12.00 -13.92
CA SER A 70 -7.21 13.28 -14.16
C SER A 70 -5.98 13.14 -15.08
N VAL A 71 -5.38 11.95 -15.15
CA VAL A 71 -4.20 11.69 -15.99
C VAL A 71 -4.57 11.00 -17.31
N ASN A 72 -5.68 10.26 -17.33
CA ASN A 72 -6.22 9.61 -18.53
C ASN A 72 -7.75 9.49 -18.37
N LYS A 73 -8.52 10.22 -19.19
CA LYS A 73 -9.99 10.31 -19.05
C LYS A 73 -10.70 8.96 -19.15
N ASP A 74 -10.13 8.01 -19.88
CA ASP A 74 -10.69 6.66 -20.07
C ASP A 74 -10.21 5.67 -18.99
N ALA A 75 -9.38 6.11 -18.05
CA ALA A 75 -8.91 5.27 -16.96
C ALA A 75 -10.05 4.87 -16.03
N SER A 76 -10.14 3.57 -15.75
CA SER A 76 -11.04 3.01 -14.75
C SER A 76 -10.25 2.30 -13.65
N LEU A 77 -10.65 2.49 -12.40
CA LEU A 77 -10.06 1.74 -11.28
C LEU A 77 -10.52 0.27 -11.36
N PRO A 78 -9.62 -0.70 -11.19
CA PRO A 78 -9.98 -2.12 -11.14
C PRO A 78 -10.58 -2.54 -9.78
N MET A 79 -10.87 -1.57 -8.91
CA MET A 79 -11.32 -1.74 -7.53
C MET A 79 -12.33 -0.65 -7.19
N ARG A 80 -13.10 -0.90 -6.12
CA ARG A 80 -14.02 0.11 -5.60
C ARG A 80 -13.22 1.27 -4.98
N PRO A 81 -13.55 2.53 -5.30
CA PRO A 81 -13.06 3.69 -4.57
C PRO A 81 -13.41 3.59 -3.09
N TYR A 82 -12.62 4.23 -2.23
CA TYR A 82 -12.87 4.30 -0.79
C TYR A 82 -12.49 5.68 -0.26
N SER A 83 -13.08 6.06 0.88
CA SER A 83 -12.90 7.36 1.50
C SER A 83 -12.62 7.20 2.98
N LYS A 84 -11.62 7.95 3.47
CA LYS A 84 -11.22 7.98 4.90
C LYS A 84 -10.98 6.60 5.52
N ALA A 85 -10.49 5.63 4.74
CA ALA A 85 -10.20 4.29 5.23
C ALA A 85 -8.88 4.28 5.99
N VAL A 86 -8.88 3.73 7.21
CA VAL A 86 -7.67 3.52 8.02
C VAL A 86 -7.30 2.05 7.94
N PRO A 87 -6.17 1.68 7.34
CA PRO A 87 -5.72 0.29 7.34
C PRO A 87 -5.42 -0.16 8.78
N ASN A 88 -5.70 -1.43 9.08
CA ASN A 88 -5.57 -2.01 10.42
C ASN A 88 -4.65 -3.24 10.47
N ILE A 89 -4.08 -3.64 9.33
CA ILE A 89 -3.15 -4.76 9.19
C ILE A 89 -1.91 -4.31 8.42
N LEU A 90 -0.72 -4.66 8.93
CA LEU A 90 0.54 -4.60 8.20
C LEU A 90 0.94 -6.02 7.80
N ILE A 91 1.17 -6.24 6.50
CA ILE A 91 1.72 -7.50 6.00
C ILE A 91 3.24 -7.36 5.93
N GLY A 92 3.93 -8.04 6.84
CA GLY A 92 5.39 -8.11 6.87
C GLY A 92 5.97 -9.10 5.86
N LEU A 93 7.30 -9.16 5.81
CA LEU A 93 8.04 -9.98 4.85
C LEU A 93 7.81 -11.49 5.00
N ASP A 94 7.48 -11.99 6.19
CA ASP A 94 7.06 -13.39 6.40
C ASP A 94 5.88 -13.80 5.51
N HIS A 95 5.05 -12.83 5.09
CA HIS A 95 3.90 -13.01 4.21
C HIS A 95 4.00 -12.18 2.93
N GLY A 96 5.22 -11.82 2.51
CA GLY A 96 5.46 -10.96 1.34
C GLY A 96 4.91 -11.54 0.03
N HIS A 97 4.74 -12.87 -0.05
CA HIS A 97 4.13 -13.56 -1.19
C HIS A 97 2.71 -13.07 -1.50
N LEU A 98 1.95 -12.65 -0.48
CA LEU A 98 0.59 -12.10 -0.66
C LEU A 98 0.58 -10.74 -1.35
N GLY A 99 1.72 -10.04 -1.37
CA GLY A 99 1.93 -8.76 -2.05
C GLY A 99 2.51 -8.90 -3.46
N LEU A 100 2.74 -10.13 -3.95
CA LEU A 100 3.30 -10.34 -5.28
C LEU A 100 2.34 -9.85 -6.36
N ASN A 101 2.91 -9.15 -7.34
CA ASN A 101 2.15 -8.60 -8.45
C ASN A 101 1.81 -9.70 -9.46
N LEU A 102 0.53 -10.02 -9.59
CA LEU A 102 -0.03 -10.95 -10.58
C LEU A 102 -0.28 -10.27 -11.93
N ARG A 103 -0.69 -8.99 -11.90
CA ARG A 103 -1.01 -8.20 -13.09
C ARG A 103 -0.96 -6.72 -12.74
N SER A 104 -0.32 -5.90 -13.57
CA SER A 104 -0.35 -4.44 -13.41
C SER A 104 -1.26 -3.74 -14.41
N ARG A 105 -1.75 -2.55 -14.03
CA ARG A 105 -2.43 -1.60 -14.90
C ARG A 105 -1.84 -0.21 -14.65
N ARG A 106 -1.25 0.38 -15.68
CA ARG A 106 -0.77 1.76 -15.64
C ARG A 106 -1.84 2.69 -16.21
N PHE A 107 -2.11 3.82 -15.54
CA PHE A 107 -3.13 4.77 -16.01
C PHE A 107 -2.56 5.81 -16.98
N ALA A 108 -1.32 6.27 -16.76
CA ALA A 108 -0.52 7.07 -17.70
C ALA A 108 0.97 7.07 -17.29
N ARG A 109 1.84 7.76 -18.03
CA ARG A 109 3.30 7.74 -17.82
C ARG A 109 3.77 8.19 -16.43
N GLN A 110 3.11 9.20 -15.85
CA GLN A 110 3.43 9.76 -14.53
C GLN A 110 2.28 9.57 -13.52
N ALA A 111 1.30 8.75 -13.89
CA ALA A 111 0.14 8.45 -13.06
C ALA A 111 0.49 7.36 -12.04
N PRO A 112 -0.38 7.11 -11.04
CA PRO A 112 -0.25 5.90 -10.25
C PRO A 112 -0.43 4.67 -11.15
N TYR A 113 -0.05 3.50 -10.64
CA TYR A 113 -0.33 2.22 -11.25
C TYR A 113 -1.07 1.33 -10.25
N ALA A 114 -1.90 0.43 -10.76
CA ALA A 114 -2.53 -0.61 -9.96
C ALA A 114 -1.79 -1.94 -10.17
N ALA A 115 -1.66 -2.74 -9.12
CA ALA A 115 -1.19 -4.13 -9.21
C ALA A 115 -2.26 -5.04 -8.59
N ALA A 116 -2.50 -6.18 -9.21
CA ALA A 116 -3.31 -7.25 -8.65
C ALA A 116 -2.42 -8.11 -7.77
N THR A 117 -2.94 -8.50 -6.61
CA THR A 117 -2.32 -9.42 -5.66
C THR A 117 -3.32 -10.52 -5.31
N GLU A 118 -2.89 -11.50 -4.52
CA GLU A 118 -3.80 -12.54 -4.02
C GLU A 118 -4.93 -11.95 -3.17
N LEU A 119 -4.65 -10.86 -2.45
CA LEU A 119 -5.61 -10.16 -1.59
C LEU A 119 -6.43 -9.08 -2.32
N GLY A 120 -6.22 -8.89 -3.62
CA GLY A 120 -6.96 -7.93 -4.43
C GLY A 120 -6.07 -6.85 -5.07
N TRP A 121 -6.70 -5.77 -5.51
CA TRP A 121 -6.00 -4.70 -6.22
C TRP A 121 -5.42 -3.67 -5.25
N VAL A 122 -4.17 -3.32 -5.53
CA VAL A 122 -3.42 -2.29 -4.83
C VAL A 122 -3.06 -1.17 -5.80
N VAL A 123 -3.00 0.07 -5.33
CA VAL A 123 -2.59 1.24 -6.11
C VAL A 123 -1.30 1.81 -5.53
N PHE A 124 -0.41 2.28 -6.41
CA PHE A 124 0.88 2.83 -6.05
C PHE A 124 1.18 4.08 -6.87
N GLY A 125 1.75 5.08 -6.21
CA GLY A 125 2.20 6.31 -6.85
C GLY A 125 1.36 7.53 -6.49
N PRO A 126 1.76 8.70 -6.99
CA PRO A 126 1.12 9.96 -6.66
C PRO A 126 -0.29 10.01 -7.23
N ILE A 127 -1.24 10.49 -6.43
CA ILE A 127 -2.56 10.92 -6.88
C ILE A 127 -2.58 12.45 -6.86
N SER A 128 -3.28 13.07 -7.79
CA SER A 128 -3.32 14.54 -7.93
C SER A 128 -3.65 15.21 -6.58
N GLY A 129 -2.68 15.93 -6.03
CA GLY A 129 -2.80 16.69 -4.79
C GLY A 129 -2.40 15.98 -3.48
N GLN A 130 -2.09 14.67 -3.47
CA GLN A 130 -1.58 13.98 -2.26
C GLN A 130 -0.57 12.87 -2.60
N THR A 131 0.54 12.82 -1.85
CA THR A 131 1.43 11.65 -1.82
C THR A 131 0.72 10.47 -1.18
N CYS A 132 0.48 9.40 -1.95
CA CYS A 132 -0.05 8.17 -1.40
C CYS A 132 0.93 7.01 -1.48
N LEU A 133 1.16 6.41 -0.31
CA LEU A 133 1.93 5.21 -0.06
C LEU A 133 1.01 3.98 -0.16
N HIS A 134 1.57 2.90 -0.71
CA HIS A 134 1.11 1.50 -0.73
C HIS A 134 -0.35 1.26 -0.29
N HIS A 135 -1.23 1.01 -1.26
CA HIS A 135 -2.64 0.76 -0.99
C HIS A 135 -2.96 -0.72 -1.02
N GLY A 136 -3.08 -1.40 0.11
CA GLY A 136 -3.76 -2.70 0.18
C GLY A 136 -4.76 -2.69 1.31
N LEU A 137 -6.06 -2.64 0.98
CA LEU A 137 -7.12 -2.93 1.95
C LEU A 137 -7.34 -4.43 1.92
N VAL A 138 -6.79 -5.09 2.94
CA VAL A 138 -7.19 -6.44 3.33
C VAL A 138 -8.29 -6.21 4.37
N SER A 139 -9.52 -6.60 4.05
CA SER A 139 -10.63 -6.62 5.00
C SER A 139 -10.74 -7.99 5.63
#